data_AF-A0A960SFS8-F1
#
_entry.id   AF-A0A960SFS8-F1
#
_cell.length_a   1.000
_cell.length_b   1.000
_cell.length_c   1.000
_cell.angle_alpha   90.00
_cell.angle_beta   90.00
_cell.angle_gamma   90.00
#
_symmetry.space_group_name_H-M   'P 1'
#
loop_
_entity.id
_entity.type
_entity.pdbx_description
1 polymer ?
#
loop_
_entity_poly.entity_id
_entity_poly.type
_entity_poly.pdbx_seq_one_letter_code
_entity_poly.pdbx_strand_id
1 'polypeptide(L)'
;MAGRQDYLERLNPLRCGAGDLPLQAMLVVKLLVIFAVLTKIPGGSHTVAPFIPWLESIPYPDTIRLVLKLGIAVACLGLFCNFFGRKACFYIGSASLLIILWSRLNFSNNQLYLTLLFLFLGLHVKGETFWSIRITTGLLYLGAGLNKLLTPDWQTGRFIEYWYTVAAPMQWFDGVASLVGTSNLSLALGWSVIAIELILAFLFLTKIKLRWALVLGLSFHLGMLFATGGLLSHR
;
A
#
# COMPACT_ATOMS: atom_id res chain seq x y z
N MET A 1 -6.91 -14.24 -39.48
CA MET A 1 -7.05 -15.18 -38.34
C MET A 1 -6.09 -14.88 -37.19
N ALA A 2 -4.87 -14.39 -37.42
CA ALA A 2 -3.91 -14.03 -36.36
C ALA A 2 -4.46 -13.07 -35.27
N GLY A 3 -5.26 -12.06 -35.62
CA GLY A 3 -5.80 -11.11 -34.64
C GLY A 3 -6.82 -11.67 -33.64
N ARG A 4 -7.47 -12.80 -33.93
CA ARG A 4 -8.47 -13.40 -33.02
C ARG A 4 -7.81 -14.23 -31.93
N GLN A 5 -6.72 -14.93 -32.25
CA GLN A 5 -5.90 -15.65 -31.25
C GLN A 5 -5.24 -14.66 -30.29
N ASP A 6 -4.62 -13.59 -30.79
CA ASP A 6 -4.03 -12.54 -29.95
C ASP A 6 -5.04 -11.92 -28.98
N TYR A 7 -6.29 -11.73 -29.41
CA TYR A 7 -7.35 -11.20 -28.53
C TYR A 7 -7.73 -12.19 -27.43
N LEU A 8 -7.95 -13.46 -27.77
CA LEU A 8 -8.29 -14.50 -26.79
C LEU A 8 -7.17 -14.74 -25.79
N GLU A 9 -5.91 -14.67 -26.22
CA GLU A 9 -4.78 -14.80 -25.31
C GLU A 9 -4.60 -13.61 -24.37
N ARG A 10 -5.06 -12.41 -24.74
CA ARG A 10 -5.04 -11.23 -23.84
C ARG A 10 -6.02 -11.40 -22.69
N LEU A 11 -7.15 -12.07 -22.92
CA LEU A 11 -8.15 -12.34 -21.90
C LEU A 11 -7.67 -13.31 -20.81
N ASN A 12 -6.55 -14.02 -21.00
CA ASN A 12 -5.99 -14.90 -19.98
C ASN A 12 -5.49 -14.08 -18.77
N PRO A 13 -6.15 -14.15 -17.59
CA PRO A 13 -5.78 -13.35 -16.44
C PRO A 13 -4.44 -13.74 -15.83
N LEU A 14 -3.93 -14.94 -16.12
CA LEU A 14 -2.63 -15.42 -15.66
C LEU A 14 -1.47 -14.96 -16.54
N ARG A 15 -1.76 -14.51 -17.78
CA ARG A 15 -0.73 -13.95 -18.67
C ARG A 15 -0.22 -12.64 -18.06
N CYS A 16 1.09 -12.48 -17.94
CA CYS A 16 1.70 -11.25 -17.41
C CYS A 16 2.57 -10.51 -18.45
N GLY A 17 2.70 -11.04 -19.68
CA GLY A 17 3.49 -10.44 -20.76
C GLY A 17 2.66 -10.23 -22.02
N ALA A 18 2.44 -8.96 -22.40
CA ALA A 18 1.87 -8.48 -23.68
C ALA A 18 1.47 -6.98 -23.64
N GLY A 19 1.52 -6.33 -22.47
CA GLY A 19 1.07 -4.95 -22.28
C GLY A 19 2.18 -3.90 -22.24
N ASP A 20 1.78 -2.67 -21.96
CA ASP A 20 2.66 -1.49 -21.86
C ASP A 20 3.57 -1.50 -20.61
N LEU A 21 3.33 -2.42 -19.68
CA LEU A 21 4.12 -2.60 -18.46
C LEU A 21 5.09 -3.79 -18.60
N PRO A 22 6.31 -3.71 -18.03
CA PRO A 22 7.20 -4.86 -17.91
C PRO A 22 6.54 -6.03 -17.16
N LEU A 23 6.94 -7.27 -17.48
CA LEU A 23 6.39 -8.51 -16.89
C LEU A 23 6.28 -8.45 -15.35
N GLN A 24 7.37 -8.02 -14.71
CA GLN A 24 7.47 -7.91 -13.26
C GLN A 24 6.46 -6.89 -12.70
N ALA A 25 6.31 -5.75 -13.37
CA ALA A 25 5.36 -4.72 -12.97
C ALA A 25 3.92 -5.19 -13.15
N MET A 26 3.61 -5.91 -14.24
CA MET A 26 2.27 -6.46 -14.45
C MET A 26 1.87 -7.45 -13.35
N LEU A 27 2.78 -8.35 -12.96
CA LEU A 27 2.54 -9.28 -11.86
C LEU A 27 2.25 -8.54 -10.55
N VAL A 28 3.09 -7.56 -10.20
CA VAL A 28 2.91 -6.72 -9.00
C VAL A 28 1.55 -6.03 -9.04
N VAL A 29 1.20 -5.39 -10.14
CA VAL A 29 -0.06 -4.65 -10.25
C VAL A 29 -1.27 -5.59 -10.10
N LYS A 30 -1.25 -6.80 -10.66
CA LYS A 30 -2.33 -7.78 -10.46
C LYS A 30 -2.46 -8.19 -9.00
N LEU A 31 -1.35 -8.44 -8.31
CA LEU A 31 -1.35 -8.73 -6.87
C LEU A 31 -1.90 -7.53 -6.06
N LEU A 32 -1.52 -6.30 -6.43
CA LEU A 32 -2.04 -5.08 -5.80
C LEU A 32 -3.55 -4.91 -6.03
N VAL A 33 -4.08 -5.27 -7.21
CA VAL A 33 -5.53 -5.25 -7.47
C VAL A 33 -6.24 -6.28 -6.59
N ILE A 34 -5.72 -7.51 -6.47
CA ILE A 34 -6.28 -8.52 -5.55
C ILE A 34 -6.31 -7.95 -4.14
N PHE A 35 -5.19 -7.40 -3.68
CA PHE A 35 -5.10 -6.78 -2.36
C PHE A 35 -6.11 -5.63 -2.19
N ALA A 36 -6.24 -4.74 -3.16
CA ALA A 36 -7.20 -3.62 -3.14
C ALA A 36 -8.66 -4.09 -3.02
N VAL A 37 -9.01 -5.17 -3.73
CA VAL A 37 -10.35 -5.77 -3.67
C VAL A 37 -10.60 -6.42 -2.31
N LEU A 38 -9.63 -7.17 -1.78
CA LEU A 38 -9.75 -7.85 -0.49
C LEU A 38 -9.80 -6.89 0.71
N THR A 39 -9.05 -5.78 0.63
CA THR A 39 -8.98 -4.77 1.70
C THR A 39 -10.09 -3.72 1.65
N LYS A 40 -11.01 -3.84 0.69
CA LYS A 40 -12.06 -2.88 0.34
C LYS A 40 -11.49 -1.54 -0.16
N ILE A 41 -11.84 -1.20 -1.40
CA ILE A 41 -11.60 0.12 -2.00
C ILE A 41 -12.18 1.21 -1.09
N PRO A 42 -11.50 2.36 -0.92
CA PRO A 42 -11.95 3.42 0.00
C PRO A 42 -13.38 3.83 -0.33
N GLY A 43 -14.23 3.92 0.69
CA GLY A 43 -15.66 4.06 0.41
C GLY A 43 -16.62 4.12 1.58
N GLY A 44 -16.16 4.47 2.78
CA GLY A 44 -17.02 4.61 3.96
C GLY A 44 -18.05 5.75 3.85
N SER A 45 -18.92 5.82 4.88
CA SER A 45 -20.09 6.71 5.02
C SER A 45 -19.79 8.22 4.94
N HIS A 46 -20.84 9.02 4.82
CA HIS A 46 -21.00 10.38 4.29
C HIS A 46 -20.38 11.54 5.09
N THR A 47 -19.47 11.32 6.03
CA THR A 47 -18.86 12.44 6.76
C THR A 47 -17.79 13.09 5.89
N VAL A 48 -18.24 14.12 5.16
CA VAL A 48 -17.45 15.02 4.32
C VAL A 48 -16.57 15.85 5.24
N ALA A 49 -15.39 15.32 5.55
CA ALA A 49 -14.29 16.08 6.13
C ALA A 49 -13.13 16.01 5.12
N PRO A 50 -13.18 16.78 4.02
CA PRO A 50 -12.16 16.70 3.00
C PRO A 50 -10.82 17.21 3.52
N PHE A 51 -9.75 16.78 2.86
CA PHE A 51 -8.44 17.41 3.05
C PHE A 51 -8.39 18.79 2.40
N ILE A 52 -9.14 18.99 1.31
CA ILE A 52 -9.18 20.24 0.55
C ILE A 52 -10.58 20.87 0.67
N PRO A 53 -10.74 22.02 1.35
CA PRO A 53 -12.05 22.62 1.65
C PRO A 53 -12.93 22.87 0.41
N TRP A 54 -12.34 23.22 -0.74
CA TRP A 54 -13.10 23.48 -1.96
C TRP A 54 -13.90 22.27 -2.47
N LEU A 55 -13.55 21.02 -2.10
CA LEU A 55 -14.27 19.82 -2.52
C LEU A 55 -15.67 19.75 -1.92
N GLU A 56 -15.92 20.48 -0.82
CA GLU A 56 -17.25 20.63 -0.21
C GLU A 56 -18.23 21.35 -1.14
N SER A 57 -17.73 22.19 -2.05
CA SER A 57 -18.56 22.98 -2.97
C SER A 57 -19.04 22.20 -4.20
N ILE A 58 -18.54 20.99 -4.43
CA ILE A 58 -18.88 20.21 -5.63
C ILE A 58 -20.25 19.52 -5.42
N PRO A 59 -21.23 19.73 -6.32
CA PRO A 59 -22.54 19.13 -6.19
C PRO A 59 -22.50 17.61 -6.41
N TYR A 60 -23.41 16.90 -5.76
CA TYR A 60 -23.57 15.43 -5.87
C TYR A 60 -22.30 14.61 -5.57
N PRO A 61 -21.63 14.81 -4.42
CA PRO A 61 -20.38 14.13 -4.09
C PRO A 61 -20.50 12.60 -4.07
N ASP A 62 -21.69 12.08 -3.71
CA ASP A 62 -21.94 10.63 -3.67
C ASP A 62 -22.04 10.02 -5.08
N THR A 63 -22.67 10.72 -6.02
CA THR A 63 -22.75 10.29 -7.42
C THR A 63 -21.36 10.26 -8.06
N ILE A 64 -20.56 11.31 -7.85
CA ILE A 64 -19.18 11.38 -8.36
C ILE A 64 -18.36 10.22 -7.78
N ARG A 65 -18.46 9.97 -6.47
CA ARG A 65 -17.75 8.88 -5.80
C ARG A 65 -18.16 7.51 -6.35
N LEU A 66 -19.45 7.29 -6.59
CA LEU A 66 -19.94 6.06 -7.20
C LEU A 66 -19.36 5.87 -8.60
N VAL A 67 -19.35 6.92 -9.42
CA VAL A 67 -18.75 6.88 -10.77
C VAL A 67 -17.26 6.55 -10.71
N LEU A 68 -16.51 7.18 -9.79
CA LEU A 68 -15.09 6.88 -9.59
C LEU A 68 -14.88 5.42 -9.16
N LYS A 69 -15.69 4.91 -8.22
CA LYS A 69 -15.62 3.50 -7.77
C LYS A 69 -15.93 2.52 -8.91
N LEU A 70 -16.96 2.78 -9.70
CA LEU A 70 -17.31 1.95 -10.86
C LEU A 70 -16.19 1.98 -11.90
N GLY A 71 -15.62 3.14 -12.18
CA GLY A 71 -14.47 3.27 -13.05
C GLY A 71 -13.25 2.51 -12.54
N ILE A 72 -12.98 2.54 -11.23
CA ILE A 72 -11.89 1.76 -10.61
C ILE A 72 -12.16 0.27 -10.82
N ALA A 73 -13.38 -0.21 -10.59
CA ALA A 73 -13.73 -1.62 -10.81
C ALA A 73 -13.52 -2.05 -12.27
N VAL A 74 -13.96 -1.23 -13.23
CA VAL A 74 -13.73 -1.47 -14.66
C VAL A 74 -12.24 -1.47 -15.01
N ALA A 75 -11.47 -0.52 -14.45
CA ALA A 75 -10.03 -0.45 -14.67
C ALA A 75 -9.31 -1.68 -14.09
N CYS A 76 -9.70 -2.14 -12.89
CA CYS A 76 -9.19 -3.37 -12.27
C CYS A 76 -9.46 -4.60 -13.14
N LEU A 77 -10.70 -4.75 -13.66
CA LEU A 77 -11.05 -5.83 -14.59
C LEU A 77 -10.23 -5.76 -15.88
N GLY A 78 -10.10 -4.57 -16.47
CA GLY A 78 -9.25 -4.34 -17.63
C GLY A 78 -7.81 -4.77 -17.38
N LEU A 79 -7.28 -4.46 -16.21
CA LEU A 79 -5.93 -4.82 -15.79
C LEU A 79 -5.74 -6.34 -15.67
N PHE A 80 -6.70 -7.03 -15.05
CA PHE A 80 -6.70 -8.50 -14.99
C PHE A 80 -6.68 -9.11 -16.39
N CYS A 81 -7.50 -8.59 -17.30
CA CYS A 81 -7.57 -8.98 -18.71
C CYS A 81 -6.45 -8.37 -19.58
N ASN A 82 -5.37 -7.86 -18.97
CA ASN A 82 -4.19 -7.30 -19.66
C ASN A 82 -4.47 -6.12 -20.61
N PHE A 83 -5.61 -5.46 -20.47
CA PHE A 83 -5.99 -4.30 -21.26
C PHE A 83 -5.51 -3.00 -20.62
N PHE A 84 -4.87 -2.17 -21.44
CA PHE A 84 -4.48 -0.80 -21.08
C PHE A 84 -3.76 -0.68 -19.72
N GLY A 85 -2.92 -1.66 -19.35
CA GLY A 85 -2.41 -1.80 -17.98
C GLY A 85 -1.87 -0.51 -17.37
N ARG A 86 -1.09 0.26 -18.12
CA ARG A 86 -0.58 1.57 -17.66
C ARG A 86 -1.68 2.61 -17.45
N LYS A 87 -2.60 2.76 -18.41
CA LYS A 87 -3.72 3.72 -18.30
C LYS A 87 -4.68 3.31 -17.17
N ALA A 88 -4.91 2.01 -16.99
CA ALA A 88 -5.69 1.46 -15.89
C ALA A 88 -5.05 1.80 -14.53
N CYS A 89 -3.74 1.56 -14.36
CA CYS A 89 -3.00 1.98 -13.16
C CYS A 89 -3.15 3.47 -12.89
N PHE A 90 -2.96 4.31 -13.92
CA PHE A 90 -3.09 5.76 -13.78
C PHE A 90 -4.48 6.15 -13.30
N TYR A 91 -5.52 5.64 -13.95
CA TYR A 91 -6.91 5.89 -13.56
C TYR A 91 -7.20 5.44 -12.13
N ILE A 92 -6.82 4.21 -11.76
CA ILE A 92 -7.02 3.66 -10.41
C ILE A 92 -6.36 4.57 -9.36
N GLY A 93 -5.10 4.95 -9.59
CA GLY A 93 -4.36 5.83 -8.70
C GLY A 93 -4.98 7.23 -8.59
N SER A 94 -5.30 7.88 -9.71
CA SER A 94 -5.91 9.21 -9.69
C SER A 94 -7.30 9.21 -9.04
N ALA A 95 -8.17 8.27 -9.40
CA ALA A 95 -9.51 8.17 -8.86
C ALA A 95 -9.49 7.86 -7.35
N SER A 96 -8.62 6.94 -6.91
CA SER A 96 -8.47 6.63 -5.48
C SER A 96 -7.90 7.82 -4.71
N LEU A 97 -6.95 8.56 -5.28
CA LEU A 97 -6.40 9.76 -4.65
C LEU A 97 -7.48 10.84 -4.47
N LEU A 98 -8.31 11.06 -5.49
CA LEU A 98 -9.44 11.98 -5.37
C LEU A 98 -10.41 11.55 -4.27
N ILE A 99 -10.73 10.25 -4.15
CA ILE A 99 -11.59 9.73 -3.08
C ILE A 99 -10.98 9.95 -1.69
N ILE A 100 -9.66 9.74 -1.52
CA ILE A 100 -8.94 9.99 -0.27
C ILE A 100 -8.98 11.49 0.08
N LEU A 101 -8.67 12.36 -0.89
CA LEU A 101 -8.67 13.81 -0.70
C LEU A 101 -10.06 14.36 -0.34
N TRP A 102 -11.12 13.70 -0.79
CA TRP A 102 -12.50 14.07 -0.50
C TRP A 102 -12.96 13.72 0.91
N SER A 103 -12.35 12.72 1.56
CA SER A 103 -12.78 12.32 2.90
C SER A 103 -11.61 11.77 3.72
N ARG A 104 -11.33 12.45 4.85
CA ARG A 104 -10.38 11.98 5.87
C ARG A 104 -10.72 10.60 6.43
N LEU A 105 -11.98 10.16 6.36
CA LEU A 105 -12.36 8.81 6.78
C LEU A 105 -11.88 7.72 5.82
N ASN A 106 -11.62 8.08 4.57
CA ASN A 106 -11.01 7.18 3.58
C ASN A 106 -9.49 7.26 3.61
N PHE A 107 -8.90 7.99 4.57
CA PHE A 107 -7.44 8.06 4.70
C PHE A 107 -6.94 6.92 5.59
N SER A 108 -6.06 6.12 5.01
CA SER A 108 -5.11 5.32 5.76
C SER A 108 -3.76 5.34 5.05
N ASN A 109 -2.67 5.17 5.80
CA ASN A 109 -1.32 5.18 5.23
C ASN A 109 -1.14 4.11 4.14
N ASN A 110 -1.69 2.90 4.38
CA ASN A 110 -1.63 1.79 3.43
C ASN A 110 -2.42 2.09 2.14
N GLN A 111 -3.57 2.76 2.27
CA GLN A 111 -4.41 3.09 1.13
C GLN A 111 -3.85 4.24 0.29
N LEU A 112 -3.27 5.26 0.94
CA LEU A 112 -2.53 6.31 0.24
C LEU A 112 -1.32 5.71 -0.49
N TYR A 113 -0.59 4.79 0.14
CA TYR A 113 0.54 4.11 -0.50
C TYR A 113 0.12 3.38 -1.77
N LEU A 114 -0.88 2.51 -1.66
CA LEU A 114 -1.41 1.73 -2.77
C LEU A 114 -1.86 2.64 -3.91
N THR A 115 -2.58 3.71 -3.57
CA THR A 115 -3.03 4.76 -4.49
C THR A 115 -1.88 5.40 -5.25
N LEU A 116 -0.84 5.85 -4.54
CA LEU A 116 0.33 6.47 -5.15
C LEU A 116 1.11 5.47 -6.00
N LEU A 117 1.22 4.22 -5.57
CA LEU A 117 1.91 3.16 -6.31
C LEU A 117 1.23 2.91 -7.66
N PHE A 118 -0.11 2.79 -7.70
CA PHE A 118 -0.86 2.72 -8.95
C PHE A 118 -0.65 3.97 -9.82
N LEU A 119 -0.73 5.17 -9.23
CA LEU A 119 -0.55 6.42 -9.95
C LEU A 119 0.82 6.48 -10.64
N PHE A 120 1.91 6.17 -9.91
CA PHE A 120 3.27 6.20 -10.45
C PHE A 120 3.56 5.07 -11.42
N LEU A 121 2.97 3.89 -11.23
CA LEU A 121 3.01 2.82 -12.23
C LEU A 121 2.29 3.22 -13.52
N GLY A 122 1.22 4.00 -13.40
CA GLY A 122 0.51 4.58 -14.53
C GLY A 122 1.29 5.69 -15.26
N LEU A 123 2.12 6.43 -14.54
CA LEU A 123 3.02 7.45 -15.11
C LEU A 123 4.33 6.87 -15.65
N HIS A 124 4.63 5.60 -15.38
CA HIS A 124 5.89 4.98 -15.78
C HIS A 124 6.03 4.90 -17.32
N VAL A 125 7.16 5.37 -17.83
CA VAL A 125 7.52 5.28 -19.24
C VAL A 125 8.34 4.01 -19.47
N LYS A 126 7.95 3.23 -20.48
CA LYS A 126 8.65 1.99 -20.86
C LYS A 126 10.11 2.31 -21.21
N GLY A 127 11.05 1.61 -20.57
CA GLY A 127 12.48 1.80 -20.78
C GLY A 127 13.15 2.74 -19.77
N GLU A 128 12.38 3.47 -18.96
CA GLU A 128 12.94 4.21 -17.83
C GLU A 128 13.23 3.30 -16.65
N THR A 129 14.19 3.70 -15.82
CA THR A 129 14.41 3.03 -14.53
C THR A 129 13.19 3.21 -13.62
N PHE A 130 12.90 2.23 -12.75
CA PHE A 130 11.82 2.30 -11.74
C PHE A 130 12.07 3.33 -10.62
N TRP A 131 12.68 4.47 -10.93
CA TRP A 131 13.05 5.51 -9.98
C TRP A 131 11.83 6.10 -9.26
N SER A 132 10.71 6.30 -9.98
CA SER A 132 9.46 6.79 -9.39
C SER A 132 8.98 5.87 -8.27
N ILE A 133 8.83 4.57 -8.55
CA ILE A 133 8.42 3.56 -7.55
C ILE A 133 9.36 3.56 -6.35
N ARG A 134 10.67 3.67 -6.60
CA ARG A 134 11.69 3.68 -5.55
C ARG A 134 11.57 4.90 -4.66
N ILE A 135 11.36 6.08 -5.23
CA ILE A 135 11.15 7.29 -4.44
C ILE A 135 9.85 7.20 -3.66
N THR A 136 8.74 6.78 -4.28
CA THR A 136 7.46 6.64 -3.58
C THR A 136 7.59 5.68 -2.39
N THR A 137 8.24 4.54 -2.60
CA THR A 137 8.47 3.54 -1.55
C THR A 137 9.42 4.08 -0.48
N GLY A 138 10.48 4.79 -0.88
CA GLY A 138 11.43 5.41 0.06
C GLY A 138 10.78 6.50 0.92
N LEU A 139 10.01 7.39 0.30
CA LEU A 139 9.25 8.45 1.00
C LEU A 139 8.17 7.86 1.91
N LEU A 140 7.54 6.76 1.52
CA LEU A 140 6.60 6.04 2.39
C LEU A 140 7.30 5.57 3.67
N TYR A 141 8.38 4.80 3.52
CA TYR A 141 9.11 4.30 4.68
C TYR A 141 9.70 5.44 5.51
N LEU A 142 10.11 6.54 4.88
CA LEU A 142 10.58 7.73 5.58
C LEU A 142 9.45 8.34 6.42
N GLY A 143 8.29 8.56 5.81
CA GLY A 143 7.11 9.11 6.50
C GLY A 143 6.64 8.19 7.63
N ALA A 144 6.58 6.89 7.41
CA ALA A 144 6.21 5.90 8.42
C ALA A 144 7.20 5.89 9.59
N GLY A 145 8.51 5.86 9.28
CA GLY A 145 9.57 5.86 10.27
C GLY A 145 9.61 7.16 11.07
N LEU A 146 9.49 8.32 10.42
CA LEU A 146 9.43 9.63 11.07
C LEU A 146 8.17 9.78 11.93
N ASN A 147 7.01 9.33 11.44
CA ASN A 147 5.78 9.37 12.22
C ASN A 147 5.94 8.60 13.54
N LYS A 148 6.52 7.39 13.49
CA LYS A 148 6.78 6.59 14.70
C LYS A 148 7.88 7.22 15.56
N LEU A 149 8.96 7.71 14.95
CA LEU A 149 10.04 8.39 15.64
C LEU A 149 9.56 9.63 16.38
N LEU A 150 8.54 10.34 15.88
CA LEU A 150 8.00 11.55 16.51
C LEU A 150 6.80 11.29 17.43
N THR A 151 6.37 10.03 17.57
CA THR A 151 5.24 9.65 18.43
C THR A 151 5.75 9.04 19.74
N PRO A 152 5.53 9.66 20.91
CA PRO A 152 6.06 9.18 22.20
C PRO A 152 5.67 7.74 22.55
N ASP A 153 4.47 7.29 22.17
CA ASP A 153 4.01 5.92 22.46
C ASP A 153 4.82 4.85 21.72
N TRP A 154 5.39 5.19 20.55
CA TRP A 154 6.31 4.31 19.83
C TRP A 154 7.69 4.30 20.48
N GLN A 155 8.20 5.48 20.87
CA GLN A 155 9.51 5.62 21.51
C GLN A 155 9.60 4.92 22.87
N THR A 156 8.48 4.89 23.61
CA THR A 156 8.39 4.28 24.95
C THR A 156 7.96 2.81 24.91
N GLY A 157 7.63 2.28 23.72
CA GLY A 157 7.11 0.92 23.55
C GLY A 157 5.64 0.73 23.94
N ARG A 158 4.97 1.75 24.51
CA ARG A 158 3.56 1.67 24.94
C ARG A 158 2.61 1.24 23.84
N PHE A 159 2.84 1.69 22.61
CA PHE A 159 2.03 1.26 21.46
C PHE A 159 2.14 -0.24 21.23
N ILE A 160 3.37 -0.78 21.24
CA ILE A 160 3.63 -2.21 21.03
C ILE A 160 3.05 -3.04 22.17
N GLU A 161 3.24 -2.59 23.41
CA GLU A 161 2.70 -3.22 24.60
C GLU A 161 1.17 -3.30 24.53
N TYR A 162 0.49 -2.16 24.32
CA TYR A 162 -0.95 -2.11 24.16
C TYR A 162 -1.43 -3.00 23.01
N TRP A 163 -0.72 -2.99 21.88
CA TRP A 163 -1.09 -3.80 20.74
C TRP A 163 -1.10 -5.29 21.07
N TYR A 164 0.00 -5.81 21.63
CA TYR A 164 0.17 -7.25 21.87
C TYR A 164 -0.45 -7.77 23.17
N THR A 165 -0.89 -6.90 24.07
CA THR A 165 -1.53 -7.30 25.34
C THR A 165 -3.03 -7.01 25.37
N VAL A 166 -3.50 -6.02 24.61
CA VAL A 166 -4.90 -5.56 24.65
C VAL A 166 -5.56 -5.64 23.26
N ALA A 167 -5.00 -4.98 22.25
CA ALA A 167 -5.69 -4.81 20.97
C ALA A 167 -5.75 -6.09 20.13
N ALA A 168 -4.67 -6.87 20.15
CA ALA A 168 -4.46 -8.12 19.45
C ALA A 168 -3.53 -9.02 20.28
N PRO A 169 -4.04 -9.66 21.35
CA PRO A 169 -3.23 -10.49 22.25
C PRO A 169 -2.51 -11.64 21.51
N MET A 170 -1.21 -11.81 21.76
CA MET A 170 -0.38 -12.84 21.10
C MET A 170 0.41 -13.69 22.09
N GLN A 171 0.20 -15.00 22.07
CA GLN A 171 0.86 -15.93 23.01
C GLN A 171 2.39 -15.94 22.89
N TRP A 172 2.94 -15.75 21.67
CA TRP A 172 4.40 -15.70 21.49
C TRP A 172 5.00 -14.49 22.21
N PHE A 173 4.26 -13.38 22.24
CA PHE A 173 4.71 -12.14 22.87
C PHE A 173 4.76 -12.32 24.38
N ASP A 174 3.73 -12.91 24.99
CA ASP A 174 3.71 -13.24 26.42
C ASP A 174 4.85 -14.21 26.79
N GLY A 175 5.11 -15.21 25.94
CA GLY A 175 6.20 -16.17 26.12
C GLY A 175 7.57 -15.49 26.18
N VAL A 176 7.87 -14.58 25.24
CA VAL A 176 9.14 -13.84 25.24
C VAL A 176 9.18 -12.79 26.35
N ALA A 177 8.06 -12.10 26.59
CA ALA A 177 7.94 -11.09 27.64
C ALA A 177 8.18 -11.68 29.04
N SER A 178 7.84 -12.95 29.27
CA SER A 178 8.16 -13.64 30.52
C SER A 178 9.66 -13.75 30.80
N LEU A 179 10.51 -13.68 29.77
CA LEU A 179 11.97 -13.80 29.88
C LEU A 179 12.67 -12.45 30.05
N VAL A 180 12.20 -11.41 29.36
CA VAL A 180 12.89 -10.10 29.28
C VAL A 180 12.11 -8.94 29.89
N GLY A 181 10.85 -9.17 30.27
CA GLY A 181 9.89 -8.16 30.72
C GLY A 181 9.14 -7.50 29.57
N THR A 182 7.83 -7.32 29.73
CA THR A 182 6.93 -6.73 28.73
C THR A 182 7.39 -5.36 28.24
N SER A 183 7.78 -4.47 29.17
CA SER A 183 8.22 -3.10 28.81
C SER A 183 9.50 -3.12 27.96
N ASN A 184 10.49 -3.94 28.33
CA ASN A 184 11.76 -4.02 27.60
C ASN A 184 11.56 -4.62 26.20
N LEU A 185 10.75 -5.69 26.08
CA LEU A 185 10.43 -6.28 24.79
C LEU A 185 9.70 -5.28 23.89
N SER A 186 8.71 -4.58 24.43
CA SER A 186 7.91 -3.60 23.69
C SER A 186 8.77 -2.42 23.21
N LEU A 187 9.65 -1.92 24.06
CA LEU A 187 10.61 -0.87 23.74
C LEU A 187 11.55 -1.32 22.61
N ALA A 188 12.14 -2.51 22.74
CA ALA A 188 13.05 -3.06 21.74
C ALA A 188 12.38 -3.25 20.37
N LEU A 189 11.16 -3.78 20.35
CA LEU A 189 10.38 -3.96 19.12
C LEU A 189 9.97 -2.61 18.51
N GLY A 190 9.56 -1.63 19.32
CA GLY A 190 9.20 -0.28 18.86
C GLY A 190 10.37 0.40 18.14
N TRP A 191 11.55 0.41 18.77
CA TRP A 191 12.76 0.98 18.15
C TRP A 191 13.25 0.17 16.94
N SER A 192 13.09 -1.16 16.96
CA SER A 192 13.43 -2.00 15.81
C SER A 192 12.58 -1.65 14.58
N VAL A 193 11.27 -1.46 14.75
CA VAL A 193 10.37 -1.04 13.68
C VAL A 193 10.78 0.33 13.13
N ILE A 194 11.02 1.32 14.00
CA ILE A 194 11.47 2.66 13.60
C ILE A 194 12.76 2.56 12.79
N ALA A 195 13.76 1.83 13.30
CA ALA A 195 15.05 1.68 12.65
C ALA A 195 14.93 1.00 11.28
N ILE A 196 14.18 -0.10 11.18
CA ILE A 196 13.99 -0.82 9.92
C ILE A 196 13.31 0.06 8.88
N GLU A 197 12.27 0.81 9.24
CA GLU A 197 11.59 1.72 8.31
C GLU A 197 12.53 2.83 7.82
N LEU A 198 13.30 3.47 8.70
CA LEU A 198 14.27 4.49 8.29
C LEU A 198 15.41 3.93 7.43
N ILE A 199 15.89 2.72 7.72
CA ILE A 199 16.88 2.02 6.90
C ILE A 199 16.30 1.71 5.52
N LEU A 200 15.07 1.20 5.44
CA LEU A 200 14.40 0.93 4.17
C LEU A 200 14.22 2.20 3.36
N ALA A 201 13.81 3.30 3.99
CA ALA A 201 13.72 4.61 3.36
C ALA A 201 15.05 5.01 2.70
N PHE A 202 16.14 4.94 3.47
CA PHE A 202 17.48 5.27 2.98
C PHE A 202 17.92 4.37 1.82
N LEU A 203 17.73 3.06 1.92
CA LEU A 203 18.12 2.11 0.88
C LEU A 203 17.32 2.33 -0.43
N PHE A 204 16.01 2.61 -0.33
CA PHE A 204 15.19 2.89 -1.50
C PHE A 204 15.53 4.23 -2.16
N LEU A 205 15.88 5.26 -1.39
CA LEU A 205 16.23 6.59 -1.92
C LEU A 205 17.63 6.64 -2.54
N THR A 206 18.64 6.00 -1.94
CA THR A 206 20.05 6.17 -2.35
C THR A 206 20.50 5.29 -3.52
N LYS A 207 19.66 4.38 -4.03
CA LYS A 207 20.01 3.38 -5.07
C LYS A 207 21.04 2.34 -4.62
N ILE A 208 21.60 2.47 -3.43
CA ILE A 208 22.58 1.54 -2.90
C ILE A 208 21.86 0.25 -2.53
N LYS A 209 22.36 -0.88 -3.06
CA LYS A 209 21.99 -2.21 -2.57
C LYS A 209 20.49 -2.51 -2.65
N LEU A 210 19.79 -2.14 -3.74
CA LEU A 210 18.34 -2.39 -3.92
C LEU A 210 17.91 -3.83 -3.58
N ARG A 211 18.71 -4.84 -3.93
CA ARG A 211 18.45 -6.24 -3.54
C ARG A 211 18.25 -6.42 -2.03
N TRP A 212 19.05 -5.72 -1.22
CA TRP A 212 18.97 -5.76 0.23
C TRP A 212 17.76 -4.99 0.75
N ALA A 213 17.39 -3.88 0.10
CA ALA A 213 16.14 -3.17 0.41
C ALA A 213 14.92 -4.08 0.20
N LEU A 214 14.92 -4.84 -0.90
CA LEU A 214 13.86 -5.80 -1.21
C LEU A 214 13.81 -6.96 -0.21
N VAL A 215 14.96 -7.56 0.10
CA VAL A 215 15.03 -8.66 1.10
C VAL A 215 14.60 -8.17 2.47
N LEU A 216 15.16 -7.05 2.95
CA LEU A 216 14.81 -6.50 4.26
C LEU A 216 13.32 -6.11 4.31
N GLY A 217 12.80 -5.45 3.28
CA GLY A 217 11.40 -5.04 3.21
C GLY A 217 10.45 -6.23 3.21
N LEU A 218 10.75 -7.27 2.42
CA LEU A 218 9.96 -8.49 2.39
C LEU A 218 10.00 -9.22 3.73
N SER A 219 11.19 -9.41 4.31
CA SER A 219 11.35 -10.05 5.62
C SER A 219 10.63 -9.28 6.72
N PHE A 220 10.67 -7.94 6.68
CA PHE A 220 9.98 -7.09 7.63
C PHE A 220 8.46 -7.25 7.56
N HIS A 221 7.88 -7.18 6.36
CA HIS A 221 6.43 -7.34 6.19
C HIS A 221 5.94 -8.75 6.48
N LEU A 222 6.70 -9.79 6.09
CA LEU A 222 6.40 -11.17 6.48
C LEU A 222 6.49 -11.35 8.00
N GLY A 223 7.54 -10.79 8.62
CA GLY A 223 7.70 -10.78 10.07
C GLY A 223 6.52 -10.13 10.78
N MET A 224 6.07 -8.95 10.32
CA MET A 224 4.86 -8.30 10.85
C MET A 224 3.60 -9.14 10.63
N LEU A 225 3.43 -9.75 9.47
CA LEU A 225 2.28 -10.61 9.19
C LEU A 225 2.20 -11.76 10.19
N PHE A 226 3.31 -12.47 10.44
CA PHE A 226 3.35 -13.56 11.41
C PHE A 226 3.24 -13.07 12.85
N ALA A 227 3.97 -12.01 13.21
CA ALA A 227 3.96 -11.46 14.57
C ALA A 227 2.56 -11.00 14.98
N THR A 228 1.77 -10.50 14.02
CA THR A 228 0.43 -9.93 14.28
C THR A 228 -0.72 -10.86 13.90
N GLY A 229 -0.44 -12.08 13.43
CA GLY A 229 -1.46 -12.99 12.92
C GLY A 229 -2.30 -12.40 11.78
N GLY A 230 -1.75 -11.42 11.03
CA GLY A 230 -2.46 -10.67 10.00
C GLY A 230 -3.51 -9.67 10.49
N LEU A 231 -3.66 -9.48 11.81
CA LEU A 231 -4.67 -8.56 12.35
C LEU A 231 -4.34 -7.09 12.09
N LEU A 232 -3.06 -6.75 11.93
CA LEU A 232 -2.59 -5.39 11.64
C LEU A 232 -2.93 -4.93 10.21
N SER A 233 -3.30 -5.85 9.31
CA SER A 233 -3.71 -5.54 7.93
C SER A 233 -5.21 -5.33 7.72
N HIS A 234 -6.04 -5.58 8.74
CA HIS A 234 -7.51 -5.53 8.63
C HIS A 234 -8.18 -4.36 9.39
N ARG A 235 -7.40 -3.53 10.09
CA ARG A 235 -7.87 -2.34 10.82
C ARG A 235 -7.16 -1.10 10.29
#